data_AF-A0A9E2AWY5-F1
#
_entry.id   AF-A0A9E2AWY5-F1
#
_cell.length_a   1.000
_cell.length_b   1.000
_cell.length_c   1.000
_cell.angle_alpha   90.00
_cell.angle_beta   90.00
_cell.angle_gamma   90.00
#
_symmetry.space_group_name_H-M   'P 1'
#
loop_
_entity.id
_entity.type
_entity.pdbx_description
1 polymer ?
#
loop_
_entity_poly.entity_id
_entity_poly.type
_entity_poly.pdbx_seq_one_letter_code
_entity_poly.pdbx_strand_id
1 'polypeptide(L)'
;LWGFTESNIVYVTPGKFNNEPQAVRIPVPNHFRRDLGVPGFESITPLSDRLYLIGISNGYITLDLDKIKPQEYTININSISKEFYNHPSDRIPIDGGNEIEYEENNLNFSYAVAQYDKYSEVYYQYKLDGIYDDWSSWSSTSEISFNNLPYGNYNFNVRAKVGNTLTNNTASYSFRIKRPWYLSNMAILGYILLTVFIGFLVHKTYRRHYHKKQNRLLQENRKKLKRKKLKAEKKIIQMKNEQLKSKIDSKNRELAVSTMSIIRKNEFLNAIKDQLRESENTDHVKSVIRTIDRNINNSDDWKFFEEAFNNADKGFLKKVKKLHPELSSNDLRLCAYLRLNLSSKEIAPLLNISVRSVEVKRYRLRKKINLLHEENLTDYILDL
;
A
#
# COMPACT_ATOMS: atom_id res chain seq x y z
N LEU A 1 -54.56 -77.75 -6.20
CA LEU A 1 -53.32 -77.92 -7.00
C LEU A 1 -52.15 -77.42 -6.18
N TRP A 2 -51.03 -78.14 -6.13
CA TRP A 2 -49.81 -77.69 -5.46
C TRP A 2 -48.76 -77.24 -6.48
N GLY A 3 -47.90 -76.31 -6.09
CA GLY A 3 -46.80 -75.81 -6.88
C GLY A 3 -45.67 -75.28 -6.01
N PHE A 4 -44.47 -75.28 -6.57
CA PHE A 4 -43.26 -74.80 -5.90
C PHE A 4 -42.73 -73.60 -6.67
N THR A 5 -42.50 -72.49 -5.97
CA THR A 5 -41.89 -71.25 -6.50
C THR A 5 -40.62 -70.95 -5.74
N GLU A 6 -39.72 -70.10 -6.22
CA GLU A 6 -38.41 -69.83 -5.57
C GLU A 6 -38.48 -69.53 -4.06
N SER A 7 -39.54 -68.89 -3.59
CA SER A 7 -39.70 -68.49 -2.18
C SER A 7 -40.94 -69.06 -1.48
N ASN A 8 -41.75 -69.87 -2.17
CA ASN A 8 -43.01 -70.35 -1.60
C ASN A 8 -43.40 -71.75 -2.09
N ILE A 9 -44.02 -72.52 -1.20
CA ILE A 9 -44.93 -73.60 -1.58
C ILE A 9 -46.31 -72.98 -1.76
N VAL A 10 -46.91 -73.17 -2.92
CA VAL A 10 -48.20 -72.60 -3.27
C VAL A 10 -49.21 -73.73 -3.41
N TYR A 11 -50.37 -73.57 -2.76
CA TYR A 11 -51.50 -74.45 -3.03
C TYR A 11 -52.73 -73.63 -3.39
N VAL A 12 -53.45 -74.13 -4.38
CA VAL A 12 -54.66 -73.50 -4.90
C VAL A 12 -55.87 -74.27 -4.39
N THR A 13 -56.73 -73.57 -3.65
CA THR A 13 -58.04 -74.06 -3.22
C THR A 13 -59.16 -73.35 -4.01
N PRO A 14 -60.32 -74.00 -4.20
CA PRO A 14 -61.51 -73.30 -4.67
C PRO A 14 -61.86 -72.14 -3.73
N GLY A 15 -62.31 -71.01 -4.28
CA GLY A 15 -62.79 -69.89 -3.48
C GLY A 15 -63.99 -70.31 -2.62
N LYS A 16 -64.06 -69.82 -1.37
CA LYS A 16 -65.14 -70.17 -0.43
C LYS A 16 -66.51 -69.63 -0.84
N PHE A 17 -66.55 -68.56 -1.65
CA PHE A 17 -67.78 -67.83 -2.00
C PHE A 17 -67.91 -67.52 -3.50
N ASN A 18 -66.83 -67.66 -4.27
CA ASN A 18 -66.80 -67.52 -5.72
C ASN A 18 -65.99 -68.68 -6.32
N ASN A 19 -66.29 -69.07 -7.56
CA ASN A 19 -65.51 -70.10 -8.27
C ASN A 19 -64.09 -69.63 -8.67
N GLU A 20 -63.62 -68.51 -8.12
CA GLU A 20 -62.28 -68.01 -8.34
C GLU A 20 -61.29 -68.79 -7.46
N PRO A 21 -60.24 -69.37 -8.04
CA PRO A 21 -59.23 -70.10 -7.28
C PRO A 21 -58.45 -69.15 -6.36
N GLN A 22 -58.31 -69.51 -5.08
CA GLN A 22 -57.47 -68.79 -4.13
C GLN A 22 -56.14 -69.52 -3.97
N ALA A 23 -55.04 -68.83 -4.28
CA ALA A 23 -53.69 -69.35 -4.09
C ALA A 23 -53.18 -68.96 -2.70
N VAL A 24 -52.99 -69.96 -1.84
CA VAL A 24 -52.32 -69.79 -0.55
C VAL A 24 -50.83 -70.04 -0.74
N ARG A 25 -50.01 -69.10 -0.25
CA ARG A 25 -48.55 -69.14 -0.36
C ARG A 25 -47.95 -69.34 1.02
N ILE A 26 -47.27 -70.46 1.19
CA ILE A 26 -46.52 -70.79 2.39
C ILE A 26 -45.06 -70.41 2.11
N PRO A 27 -44.51 -69.41 2.82
CA PRO A 27 -43.14 -68.99 2.60
C PRO A 27 -42.19 -70.12 3.00
N VAL A 28 -41.35 -70.53 2.05
CA VAL A 28 -40.35 -71.56 2.26
C VAL A 28 -39.08 -71.12 1.52
N PRO A 29 -38.01 -70.75 2.24
CA PRO A 29 -36.80 -70.21 1.66
C PRO A 29 -36.17 -71.12 0.61
N ASN A 30 -35.55 -70.52 -0.41
CA ASN A 30 -34.88 -71.26 -1.47
C ASN A 30 -33.72 -72.11 -0.91
N HIS A 31 -32.95 -71.57 0.04
CA HIS A 31 -31.85 -72.29 0.68
C HIS A 31 -32.36 -73.53 1.41
N PHE A 32 -33.46 -73.40 2.17
CA PHE A 32 -34.06 -74.54 2.85
C PHE A 32 -34.50 -75.62 1.86
N ARG A 33 -35.12 -75.26 0.72
CA ARG A 33 -35.51 -76.26 -0.28
C ARG A 33 -34.33 -76.90 -1.00
N ARG A 34 -33.24 -76.15 -1.23
CA ARG A 34 -31.97 -76.71 -1.76
C ARG A 34 -31.29 -77.65 -0.76
N ASP A 35 -31.32 -77.33 0.52
CA ASP A 35 -30.75 -78.16 1.59
C ASP A 35 -31.57 -79.45 1.79
N LEU A 36 -32.88 -79.38 1.55
CA LEU A 36 -33.78 -80.53 1.56
C LEU A 36 -33.61 -81.42 0.31
N GLY A 37 -33.06 -80.90 -0.79
CA GLY A 37 -32.74 -81.74 -1.94
C GLY A 37 -32.65 -81.05 -3.28
N VAL A 38 -32.70 -81.84 -4.35
CA VAL A 38 -32.71 -81.34 -5.73
C VAL A 38 -34.08 -80.72 -6.05
N PRO A 39 -34.16 -79.40 -6.29
CA PRO A 39 -35.42 -78.76 -6.67
C PRO A 39 -35.99 -79.38 -7.95
N GLY A 40 -37.29 -79.64 -7.98
CA GLY A 40 -38.01 -80.30 -9.06
C GLY A 40 -38.31 -81.78 -8.83
N PHE A 41 -37.75 -82.40 -7.78
CA PHE A 41 -38.04 -83.78 -7.37
C PHE A 41 -38.97 -83.85 -6.14
N GLU A 42 -39.51 -82.72 -5.69
CA GLU A 42 -40.44 -82.69 -4.57
C GLU A 42 -41.78 -83.36 -4.95
N SER A 43 -42.28 -84.22 -4.06
CA SER A 43 -43.63 -84.80 -4.17
C SER A 43 -44.43 -84.43 -2.95
N ILE A 44 -45.73 -84.17 -3.11
CA ILE A 44 -46.64 -83.88 -2.00
C ILE A 44 -47.73 -84.93 -1.95
N THR A 45 -47.78 -85.69 -0.86
CA THR A 45 -48.78 -86.72 -0.61
C THR A 45 -49.60 -86.36 0.63
N PRO A 46 -50.94 -86.29 0.55
CA PRO A 46 -51.76 -86.06 1.73
C PRO A 46 -51.69 -87.26 2.68
N LEU A 47 -51.47 -87.00 3.97
CA LEU A 47 -51.58 -88.00 5.05
C LEU A 47 -52.92 -87.89 5.77
N SER A 48 -53.45 -86.68 5.91
CA SER A 48 -54.80 -86.36 6.41
C SER A 48 -55.28 -85.03 5.81
N ASP A 49 -56.48 -84.55 6.18
CA ASP A 49 -57.10 -83.32 5.62
C ASP A 49 -56.16 -82.10 5.59
N ARG A 50 -55.30 -81.95 6.61
CA ARG A 50 -54.41 -80.80 6.79
C ARG A 50 -52.95 -81.17 7.03
N LEU A 51 -52.60 -82.44 6.97
CA LEU A 51 -51.22 -82.95 7.11
C LEU A 51 -50.73 -83.54 5.79
N TYR A 52 -49.60 -83.04 5.31
CA TYR A 52 -49.01 -83.44 4.04
C TYR A 52 -47.60 -83.98 4.26
N LEU A 53 -47.24 -85.05 3.57
CA LEU A 53 -45.89 -85.55 3.46
C LEU A 53 -45.26 -84.95 2.20
N ILE A 54 -44.14 -84.25 2.36
CA ILE A 54 -43.36 -83.74 1.25
C ILE A 54 -42.11 -84.60 1.12
N GLY A 55 -42.05 -85.40 0.06
CA GLY A 55 -40.88 -86.18 -0.28
C GLY A 55 -39.80 -85.27 -0.88
N ILE A 56 -38.56 -85.47 -0.44
CA ILE A 56 -37.39 -84.68 -0.84
C ILE A 56 -36.24 -85.65 -1.18
N SER A 57 -35.17 -85.18 -1.85
CA SER A 57 -34.16 -86.11 -2.39
C SER A 57 -33.37 -86.87 -1.31
N ASN A 58 -33.37 -86.41 -0.07
CA ASN A 58 -32.70 -87.05 1.07
C ASN A 58 -33.67 -87.54 2.17
N GLY A 59 -34.98 -87.65 1.89
CA GLY A 59 -35.97 -88.14 2.87
C GLY A 59 -37.36 -87.56 2.68
N TYR A 60 -37.98 -87.12 3.77
CA TYR A 60 -39.28 -86.47 3.76
C TYR A 60 -39.41 -85.44 4.88
N ILE A 61 -40.31 -84.47 4.71
CA ILE A 61 -40.78 -83.56 5.75
C ILE A 61 -42.30 -83.65 5.86
N THR A 62 -42.85 -83.24 7.01
CA THR A 62 -44.30 -83.13 7.19
C THR A 62 -44.70 -81.66 7.25
N LEU A 63 -45.74 -81.30 6.49
CA LEU A 63 -46.34 -79.98 6.45
C LEU A 63 -47.72 -80.07 7.09
N ASP A 64 -47.84 -79.48 8.27
CA ASP A 64 -49.09 -79.41 9.04
C ASP A 64 -49.69 -78.01 8.90
N LEU A 65 -50.77 -77.90 8.13
CA LEU A 65 -51.43 -76.63 7.85
C LEU A 65 -52.21 -76.07 9.06
N ASP A 66 -52.43 -76.85 10.12
CA ASP A 66 -53.06 -76.34 11.36
C ASP A 66 -52.07 -75.59 12.25
N LYS A 67 -50.78 -75.90 12.10
CA LYS A 67 -49.70 -75.21 12.81
C LYS A 67 -49.31 -73.88 12.16
N ILE A 68 -49.69 -73.65 10.90
CA ILE A 68 -49.46 -72.38 10.21
C ILE A 68 -50.49 -71.37 10.69
N LYS A 69 -50.11 -70.54 11.67
CA LYS A 69 -50.93 -69.44 12.13
C LYS A 69 -50.42 -68.12 11.54
N PRO A 70 -51.30 -67.22 11.08
CA PRO A 70 -50.89 -65.87 10.71
C PRO A 70 -50.29 -65.20 11.95
N GLN A 71 -49.06 -64.73 11.83
CA GLN A 71 -48.37 -63.98 12.86
C GLN A 71 -48.23 -62.54 12.42
N GLU A 72 -48.50 -61.63 13.34
CA GLU A 72 -48.25 -60.21 13.15
C GLU A 72 -46.82 -59.89 13.56
N TYR A 73 -46.13 -59.12 12.73
CA TYR A 73 -44.74 -58.75 12.93
C TYR A 73 -44.63 -57.25 13.15
N THR A 74 -43.78 -56.86 14.09
CA THR A 74 -43.42 -55.46 14.33
C THR A 74 -41.92 -55.28 14.10
N ILE A 75 -41.55 -54.19 13.43
CA ILE A 75 -40.17 -53.79 13.24
C ILE A 75 -39.77 -52.74 14.26
N ASN A 76 -38.56 -52.86 14.79
CA ASN A 76 -37.96 -51.88 15.70
C ASN A 76 -36.60 -51.43 15.16
N ILE A 77 -36.26 -50.16 15.40
CA ILE A 77 -34.89 -49.65 15.22
C ILE A 77 -34.14 -50.01 16.51
N ASN A 78 -33.06 -50.78 16.39
CA ASN A 78 -32.30 -51.29 17.52
C ASN A 78 -31.21 -50.32 17.98
N SER A 79 -30.56 -49.66 17.03
CA SER A 79 -29.51 -48.71 17.31
C SER A 79 -29.32 -47.74 16.17
N ILE A 80 -28.94 -46.52 16.54
CA ILE A 80 -28.54 -45.48 15.62
C ILE A 80 -27.15 -45.04 16.07
N SER A 81 -26.20 -44.97 15.14
CA SER A 81 -24.87 -44.45 15.43
C SER A 81 -24.48 -43.38 14.44
N LYS A 82 -23.77 -42.37 14.93
CA LYS A 82 -23.11 -41.35 14.12
C LYS A 82 -21.62 -41.62 14.07
N GLU A 83 -21.04 -41.35 12.91
CA GLU A 83 -19.61 -41.48 12.68
C GLU A 83 -19.01 -40.13 12.30
N PHE A 84 -17.82 -39.90 12.82
CA PHE A 84 -16.95 -38.77 12.47
C PHE A 84 -15.62 -39.30 11.95
N TYR A 85 -14.97 -38.55 11.07
CA TYR A 85 -13.68 -38.95 10.48
C TYR A 85 -12.66 -39.27 11.59
N ASN A 86 -12.11 -40.49 11.59
CA ASN A 86 -11.13 -41.00 12.56
C ASN A 86 -11.60 -41.05 14.03
N HIS A 87 -12.90 -40.99 14.31
CA HIS A 87 -13.45 -41.21 15.66
C HIS A 87 -14.28 -42.50 15.72
N PRO A 88 -14.30 -43.20 16.88
CA PRO A 88 -15.22 -44.32 17.08
C PRO A 88 -16.67 -43.87 16.90
N SER A 89 -17.50 -44.76 16.38
CA SER A 89 -18.93 -44.54 16.21
C SER A 89 -19.61 -44.28 17.56
N ASP A 90 -20.35 -43.17 17.67
CA ASP A 90 -21.09 -42.82 18.88
C ASP A 90 -22.57 -43.18 18.71
N ARG A 91 -23.16 -43.80 19.73
CA ARG A 91 -24.59 -44.18 19.71
C ARG A 91 -25.48 -42.97 20.02
N ILE A 92 -26.53 -42.82 19.24
CA ILE A 92 -27.59 -41.82 19.45
C ILE A 92 -28.77 -42.50 20.15
N PRO A 93 -29.39 -41.86 21.16
CA PRO A 93 -30.61 -42.36 21.77
C PRO A 93 -31.77 -42.38 20.76
N ILE A 94 -32.51 -43.49 20.72
CA ILE A 94 -33.65 -43.68 19.80
C ILE A 94 -34.80 -42.72 20.14
N ASP A 95 -34.97 -42.38 21.42
CA ASP A 95 -36.04 -41.50 21.92
C ASP A 95 -35.64 -40.02 21.98
N GLY A 96 -34.41 -39.67 21.62
CA GLY A 96 -33.91 -38.31 21.81
C GLY A 96 -32.55 -38.07 21.18
N GLY A 97 -32.55 -37.33 20.06
CA GLY A 97 -31.34 -37.02 19.31
C GLY A 97 -31.66 -36.24 18.05
N ASN A 98 -32.56 -35.26 18.15
CA ASN A 98 -33.17 -34.62 16.98
C ASN A 98 -32.20 -33.72 16.22
N GLU A 99 -31.03 -33.38 16.79
CA GLU A 99 -30.03 -32.55 16.14
C GLU A 99 -28.64 -33.19 16.19
N ILE A 100 -28.04 -33.32 15.01
CA ILE A 100 -26.74 -33.92 14.77
C ILE A 100 -25.83 -32.83 14.21
N GLU A 101 -24.59 -32.76 14.69
CA GLU A 101 -23.64 -31.76 14.18
C GLU A 101 -23.28 -32.07 12.72
N TYR A 102 -22.98 -31.02 11.94
CA TYR A 102 -22.68 -31.18 10.51
C TYR A 102 -21.49 -32.10 10.25
N GLU A 103 -20.54 -32.14 11.18
CA GLU A 103 -19.35 -32.98 11.11
C GLU A 103 -19.69 -34.47 11.27
N GLU A 104 -20.76 -34.80 11.99
CA GLU A 104 -21.15 -36.17 12.35
C GLU A 104 -22.22 -36.73 11.39
N ASN A 105 -22.16 -36.33 10.12
CA ASN A 105 -23.22 -36.56 9.13
C ASN A 105 -23.19 -37.94 8.45
N ASN A 106 -22.42 -38.87 8.99
CA ASN A 106 -22.44 -40.28 8.60
C ASN A 106 -23.28 -41.04 9.63
N LEU A 107 -24.42 -41.57 9.21
CA LEU A 107 -25.38 -42.23 10.11
C LEU A 107 -25.59 -43.68 9.71
N ASN A 108 -25.54 -44.54 10.71
CA ASN A 108 -25.79 -45.95 10.56
C ASN A 108 -26.99 -46.39 11.39
N PHE A 109 -27.91 -47.10 10.75
CA PHE A 109 -29.17 -47.54 11.34
C PHE A 109 -29.21 -49.07 11.36
N SER A 110 -29.43 -49.65 12.53
CA SER A 110 -29.70 -51.07 12.70
C SER A 110 -31.15 -51.27 13.11
N TYR A 111 -31.84 -52.21 12.47
CA TYR A 111 -33.25 -52.49 12.68
C TYR A 111 -33.51 -54.00 12.59
N ALA A 112 -34.50 -54.49 13.32
CA ALA A 112 -34.84 -55.91 13.30
C ALA A 112 -36.33 -56.16 13.53
N VAL A 113 -36.77 -57.33 13.06
CA VAL A 113 -38.03 -57.95 13.44
C VAL A 113 -37.72 -59.11 14.37
N ALA A 114 -38.47 -59.25 15.46
CA ALA A 114 -38.39 -60.41 16.34
C ALA A 114 -38.99 -61.64 15.65
N GLN A 115 -38.21 -62.30 14.78
CA GLN A 115 -38.57 -63.57 14.18
C GLN A 115 -37.54 -64.65 14.57
N TYR A 116 -38.02 -65.70 15.23
CA TYR A 116 -37.18 -66.77 15.78
C TYR A 116 -37.23 -68.06 14.97
N ASP A 117 -38.16 -68.14 14.01
CA ASP A 117 -38.22 -69.26 13.08
C ASP A 117 -37.08 -69.15 12.06
N LYS A 118 -36.20 -70.15 12.08
CA LYS A 118 -35.05 -70.26 11.17
C LYS A 118 -35.48 -70.35 9.70
N TYR A 119 -36.70 -70.80 9.43
CA TYR A 119 -37.21 -71.01 8.07
C TYR A 119 -37.99 -69.80 7.53
N SER A 120 -38.04 -68.69 8.27
CA SER A 120 -38.73 -67.49 7.84
C SER A 120 -37.73 -66.39 7.51
N GLU A 121 -37.47 -66.17 6.21
CA GLU A 121 -36.62 -65.06 5.78
C GLU A 121 -37.29 -63.70 6.03
N VAL A 122 -36.52 -62.77 6.59
CA VAL A 122 -36.93 -61.38 6.81
C VAL A 122 -36.26 -60.51 5.75
N TYR A 123 -37.08 -59.71 5.07
CA TYR A 123 -36.62 -58.69 4.14
C TYR A 123 -37.03 -57.31 4.64
N TYR A 124 -36.16 -56.35 4.46
CA TYR A 124 -36.30 -54.97 4.89
C TYR A 124 -36.37 -54.04 3.67
N GLN A 125 -37.12 -52.96 3.83
CA GLN A 125 -37.13 -51.81 2.96
C GLN A 125 -37.01 -50.57 3.82
N TYR A 126 -36.21 -49.62 3.36
CA TYR A 126 -36.05 -48.34 4.01
C TYR A 126 -36.36 -47.19 3.05
N LYS A 127 -36.63 -46.03 3.63
CA LYS A 127 -36.83 -44.76 2.94
C LYS A 127 -36.25 -43.64 3.78
N LEU A 128 -35.51 -42.72 3.17
CA LEU A 128 -35.00 -41.53 3.85
C LEU A 128 -35.62 -40.29 3.21
N ASP A 129 -36.71 -39.80 3.81
CA ASP A 129 -37.34 -38.56 3.40
C ASP A 129 -36.34 -37.41 3.60
N GLY A 130 -36.17 -36.57 2.58
CA GLY A 130 -35.17 -35.50 2.54
C GLY A 130 -33.99 -35.79 1.59
N ILE A 131 -33.85 -37.03 1.12
CA ILE A 131 -32.97 -37.38 -0.01
C ILE A 131 -33.73 -38.14 -1.10
N TYR A 132 -34.46 -39.19 -0.71
CA TYR A 132 -35.14 -40.09 -1.63
C TYR A 132 -36.64 -40.16 -1.33
N ASP A 133 -37.47 -40.02 -2.37
CA ASP A 133 -38.93 -40.06 -2.24
C ASP A 133 -39.53 -41.47 -2.37
N ASP A 134 -38.73 -42.45 -2.81
CA ASP A 134 -39.16 -43.84 -2.99
C ASP A 134 -38.56 -44.80 -1.95
N TRP A 135 -39.23 -45.93 -1.75
CA TRP A 135 -38.71 -47.04 -0.94
C TRP A 135 -37.56 -47.76 -1.67
N SER A 136 -36.57 -48.23 -0.91
CA SER A 136 -35.50 -49.09 -1.44
C SER A 136 -36.04 -50.40 -2.01
N SER A 137 -35.23 -51.14 -2.75
CA SER A 137 -35.52 -52.56 -3.02
C SER A 137 -35.52 -53.37 -1.71
N TRP A 138 -36.26 -54.48 -1.71
CA TRP A 138 -36.22 -55.44 -0.59
C TRP A 138 -34.82 -56.04 -0.45
N SER A 139 -34.25 -56.01 0.76
CA SER A 139 -32.95 -56.60 1.09
C SER A 139 -33.04 -57.41 2.38
N SER A 140 -32.23 -58.45 2.56
CA SER A 140 -32.14 -59.19 3.82
C SER A 140 -31.26 -58.48 4.88
N THR A 141 -30.60 -57.37 4.52
CA THR A 141 -29.72 -56.63 5.42
C THR A 141 -30.50 -55.83 6.47
N SER A 142 -30.22 -56.10 7.74
CA SER A 142 -30.79 -55.45 8.93
C SER A 142 -30.10 -54.12 9.31
N GLU A 143 -29.29 -53.59 8.41
CA GLU A 143 -28.45 -52.42 8.65
C GLU A 143 -28.28 -51.61 7.36
N ILE A 144 -28.19 -50.28 7.50
CA ILE A 144 -27.91 -49.35 6.41
C ILE A 144 -27.13 -48.14 6.91
N SER A 145 -26.17 -47.70 6.10
CA SER A 145 -25.35 -46.53 6.38
C SER A 145 -25.57 -45.44 5.32
N PHE A 146 -25.82 -44.22 5.78
CA PHE A 146 -25.93 -43.02 4.96
C PHE A 146 -24.74 -42.12 5.22
N ASN A 147 -23.95 -41.85 4.18
CA ASN A 147 -22.72 -41.09 4.28
C ASN A 147 -22.89 -39.68 3.73
N ASN A 148 -22.21 -38.72 4.36
CA ASN A 148 -22.13 -37.32 3.98
C ASN A 148 -23.48 -36.65 3.79
N LEU A 149 -24.41 -36.88 4.72
CA LEU A 149 -25.74 -36.28 4.65
C LEU A 149 -25.62 -34.74 4.71
N PRO A 150 -26.26 -34.00 3.79
CA PRO A 150 -26.30 -32.53 3.83
C PRO A 150 -26.98 -32.00 5.10
N TYR A 151 -26.82 -30.70 5.37
CA TYR A 151 -27.62 -30.08 6.43
C TYR A 151 -29.10 -30.04 6.02
N GLY A 152 -30.00 -30.36 6.95
CA GLY A 152 -31.40 -30.52 6.61
C GLY A 152 -32.20 -31.29 7.66
N ASN A 153 -33.49 -31.42 7.41
CA ASN A 153 -34.37 -32.28 8.20
C ASN A 153 -34.59 -33.57 7.42
N TYR A 154 -34.50 -34.69 8.12
CA TYR A 154 -34.63 -36.02 7.56
C TYR A 154 -35.59 -36.87 8.39
N ASN A 155 -36.28 -37.78 7.72
CA ASN A 155 -37.08 -38.79 8.38
C ASN A 155 -36.74 -40.16 7.78
N PHE A 156 -36.06 -40.98 8.58
CA PHE A 156 -35.75 -42.35 8.23
C PHE A 156 -36.95 -43.22 8.55
N ASN A 157 -37.41 -44.00 7.58
CA ASN A 157 -38.52 -44.94 7.74
C ASN A 157 -38.05 -46.32 7.31
N VAL A 158 -38.43 -47.35 8.07
CA VAL A 158 -38.11 -48.74 7.75
C VAL A 158 -39.31 -49.64 7.99
N ARG A 159 -39.53 -50.57 7.07
CA ARG A 159 -40.54 -51.62 7.16
C ARG A 159 -39.92 -52.96 6.79
N ALA A 160 -40.51 -54.04 7.28
CA ALA A 160 -40.06 -55.38 6.93
C ALA A 160 -41.21 -56.23 6.40
N LYS A 161 -40.85 -57.32 5.73
CA LYS A 161 -41.74 -58.44 5.44
C LYS A 161 -41.07 -59.73 5.90
N VAL A 162 -41.85 -60.60 6.53
CA VAL A 162 -41.44 -61.95 6.92
C VAL A 162 -42.18 -62.91 6.02
N GLY A 163 -41.45 -63.61 5.15
CA GLY A 163 -42.07 -64.34 4.03
C GLY A 163 -42.89 -63.40 3.14
N ASN A 164 -44.22 -63.52 3.18
CA ASN A 164 -45.15 -62.68 2.41
C ASN A 164 -45.91 -61.64 3.26
N THR A 165 -45.73 -61.65 4.58
CA THR A 165 -46.49 -60.79 5.50
C THR A 165 -45.68 -59.53 5.81
N LEU A 166 -46.26 -58.36 5.53
CA LEU A 166 -45.67 -57.07 5.88
C LEU A 166 -45.81 -56.82 7.39
N THR A 167 -44.87 -56.09 7.99
CA THR A 167 -45.00 -55.62 9.37
C THR A 167 -46.18 -54.68 9.55
N ASN A 168 -46.82 -54.72 10.72
CA ASN A 168 -47.96 -53.87 11.06
C ASN A 168 -47.57 -52.39 11.19
N ASN A 169 -46.36 -52.13 11.65
CA ASN A 169 -45.82 -50.79 11.80
C ASN A 169 -44.75 -50.49 10.75
N THR A 170 -44.53 -49.20 10.54
CA THR A 170 -43.31 -48.65 9.96
C THR A 170 -42.57 -47.98 11.11
N ALA A 171 -41.32 -48.38 11.36
CA ALA A 171 -40.50 -47.70 12.36
C ALA A 171 -39.88 -46.46 11.73
N SER A 172 -39.97 -45.33 12.42
CA SER A 172 -39.53 -44.03 11.91
C SER A 172 -38.63 -43.33 12.91
N TYR A 173 -37.63 -42.61 12.41
CA TYR A 173 -36.73 -41.78 13.20
C TYR A 173 -36.48 -40.46 12.48
N SER A 174 -36.90 -39.37 13.11
CA SER A 174 -36.72 -38.01 12.59
C SER A 174 -35.51 -37.34 13.22
N PHE A 175 -34.65 -36.74 12.38
CA PHE A 175 -33.45 -36.05 12.82
C PHE A 175 -33.12 -34.86 11.93
N ARG A 176 -32.28 -33.96 12.43
CA ARG A 176 -31.84 -32.76 11.72
C ARG A 176 -30.32 -32.67 11.77
N ILE A 177 -29.71 -32.45 10.62
CA ILE A 177 -28.28 -32.15 10.52
C ILE A 177 -28.13 -30.63 10.55
N LYS A 178 -27.35 -30.14 11.52
CA LYS A 178 -27.07 -28.72 11.71
C LYS A 178 -26.35 -28.12 10.51
N ARG A 179 -26.49 -26.80 10.35
CA ARG A 179 -25.74 -26.07 9.32
C ARG A 179 -24.24 -26.06 9.66
N PRO A 180 -23.35 -26.12 8.66
CA PRO A 180 -21.92 -25.99 8.89
C PRO A 180 -21.57 -24.65 9.57
N TRP A 181 -20.55 -24.65 10.42
CA TRP A 181 -20.14 -23.47 11.19
C TRP A 181 -19.74 -22.28 10.29
N TYR A 182 -19.14 -22.52 9.13
CA TYR A 182 -18.72 -21.49 8.17
C TYR A 182 -19.90 -20.83 7.41
N LEU A 183 -21.09 -21.43 7.47
CA LEU A 183 -22.35 -20.87 6.96
C LEU A 183 -23.22 -20.28 8.08
N SER A 184 -22.71 -20.23 9.32
CA SER A 184 -23.42 -19.60 10.44
C SER A 184 -23.58 -18.09 10.21
N ASN A 185 -24.67 -17.52 10.71
CA ASN A 185 -24.94 -16.08 10.63
C ASN A 185 -23.78 -15.24 11.22
N MET A 186 -23.12 -15.75 12.27
CA MET A 186 -21.94 -15.10 12.86
C MET A 186 -20.72 -15.15 11.94
N ALA A 187 -20.52 -16.24 11.21
CA ALA A 187 -19.44 -16.37 10.23
C ALA A 187 -19.66 -15.40 9.06
N ILE A 188 -20.90 -15.29 8.56
CA ILE A 188 -21.28 -14.34 7.51
C ILE A 188 -21.01 -12.90 7.96
N LEU A 189 -21.41 -12.53 9.18
CA LEU A 189 -21.11 -11.22 9.75
C LEU A 189 -19.59 -10.98 9.85
N GLY A 190 -18.82 -11.99 10.25
CA GLY A 190 -17.37 -11.96 10.24
C GLY A 190 -16.78 -11.69 8.85
N TYR A 191 -17.29 -12.34 7.79
CA TYR A 191 -16.85 -12.11 6.41
C TYR A 191 -17.17 -10.70 5.92
N ILE A 192 -18.34 -10.15 6.28
CA ILE A 192 -18.71 -8.77 5.96
C ILE A 192 -17.74 -7.79 6.63
N LEU A 193 -17.47 -7.97 7.93
CA LEU A 193 -16.53 -7.14 8.67
C LEU A 193 -15.10 -7.23 8.11
N LEU A 194 -14.64 -8.44 7.78
CA LEU A 194 -13.35 -8.67 7.15
C LEU A 194 -13.24 -7.92 5.81
N THR A 195 -14.29 -8.00 4.98
CA THR A 195 -14.34 -7.33 3.67
C THR A 195 -14.28 -5.81 3.83
N VAL A 196 -15.05 -5.24 4.77
CA VAL A 196 -15.01 -3.80 5.09
C VAL A 196 -13.63 -3.40 5.63
N PHE A 197 -13.02 -4.22 6.48
CA PHE A 197 -11.69 -3.97 7.04
C PHE A 197 -10.61 -3.97 5.96
N ILE A 198 -10.63 -4.94 5.03
CA ILE A 198 -9.73 -4.97 3.87
C ILE A 198 -9.95 -3.74 3.00
N GLY A 199 -11.20 -3.38 2.69
CA GLY A 199 -11.53 -2.17 1.96
C GLY A 199 -11.00 -0.89 2.63
N PHE A 200 -11.11 -0.80 3.96
CA PHE A 200 -10.56 0.28 4.76
C PHE A 200 -9.03 0.33 4.69
N LEU A 201 -8.34 -0.82 4.80
CA LEU A 201 -6.89 -0.89 4.68
C LEU A 201 -6.42 -0.44 3.29
N VAL A 202 -7.07 -0.91 2.22
CA VAL A 202 -6.78 -0.50 0.84
C VAL A 202 -7.01 1.00 0.67
N HIS A 203 -8.13 1.53 1.16
CA HIS A 203 -8.41 2.97 1.11
C HIS A 203 -7.33 3.77 1.87
N LYS A 204 -6.92 3.30 3.05
CA LYS A 204 -5.89 3.94 3.89
C LYS A 204 -4.52 3.92 3.23
N THR A 205 -4.10 2.81 2.62
CA THR A 205 -2.81 2.72 1.92
C THR A 205 -2.81 3.57 0.65
N TYR A 206 -3.90 3.55 -0.11
CA TYR A 206 -4.07 4.38 -1.31
C TYR A 206 -4.00 5.87 -0.96
N ARG A 207 -4.75 6.31 0.07
CA ARG A 207 -4.73 7.70 0.54
C ARG A 207 -3.35 8.13 1.02
N ARG A 208 -2.63 7.26 1.75
CA ARG A 208 -1.24 7.53 2.16
C ARG A 208 -0.30 7.68 0.97
N HIS A 209 -0.41 6.81 -0.03
CA HIS A 209 0.40 6.88 -1.25
C HIS A 209 0.14 8.20 -2.01
N TYR A 210 -1.14 8.55 -2.18
CA TYR A 210 -1.56 9.76 -2.88
C TYR A 210 -1.06 11.04 -2.18
N HIS A 211 -1.21 11.14 -0.86
CA HIS A 211 -0.67 12.27 -0.09
C HIS A 211 0.85 12.38 -0.19
N LYS A 212 1.59 11.26 -0.16
CA LYS A 212 3.06 11.28 -0.38
C LYS A 212 3.42 11.78 -1.78
N LYS A 213 2.69 11.39 -2.81
CA LYS A 213 2.92 11.85 -4.19
C LYS A 213 2.66 13.35 -4.32
N GLN A 214 1.56 13.86 -3.77
CA GLN A 214 1.24 15.29 -3.77
C GLN A 214 2.31 16.11 -3.04
N ASN A 215 2.78 15.66 -1.87
CA ASN A 215 3.83 16.35 -1.12
C ASN A 215 5.15 16.40 -1.88
N ARG A 216 5.54 15.33 -2.59
CA ARG A 216 6.74 15.32 -3.45
C ARG A 216 6.62 16.33 -4.59
N LEU A 217 5.48 16.36 -5.29
CA LEU A 217 5.23 17.33 -6.36
C LEU A 217 5.28 18.77 -5.85
N LEU A 218 4.71 19.03 -4.67
CA LEU A 218 4.75 20.35 -4.04
C LEU A 218 6.19 20.76 -3.68
N GLN A 219 6.99 19.84 -3.14
CA GLN A 219 8.40 20.08 -2.83
C GLN A 219 9.24 20.37 -4.08
N GLU A 220 9.03 19.60 -5.17
CA GLU A 220 9.71 19.84 -6.44
C GLU A 220 9.35 21.21 -7.02
N ASN A 221 8.08 21.59 -6.99
CA ASN A 221 7.64 22.91 -7.44
C ASN A 221 8.24 24.03 -6.59
N ARG A 222 8.29 23.87 -5.25
CA ARG A 222 8.97 24.83 -4.36
C ARG A 222 10.47 24.94 -4.67
N LYS A 223 11.17 23.82 -4.91
CA LYS A 223 12.58 23.81 -5.31
C LYS A 223 12.80 24.51 -6.66
N LYS A 224 11.94 24.23 -7.65
CA LYS A 224 11.98 24.90 -8.97
C LYS A 224 11.75 26.41 -8.83
N LEU A 225 10.76 26.83 -8.04
CA LEU A 225 10.47 28.24 -7.81
C LEU A 225 11.63 28.94 -7.08
N LYS A 226 12.21 28.31 -6.05
CA LYS A 226 13.39 28.84 -5.34
C LYS A 226 14.58 29.00 -6.29
N ARG A 227 14.85 28.01 -7.16
CA ARG A 227 15.90 28.10 -8.20
C ARG A 227 15.65 29.23 -9.19
N LYS A 228 14.41 29.42 -9.65
CA LYS A 228 14.04 30.55 -10.53
C LYS A 228 14.26 31.90 -9.84
N LYS A 229 13.85 32.04 -8.57
CA LYS A 229 14.09 33.26 -7.77
C LYS A 229 15.59 33.55 -7.61
N LEU A 230 16.38 32.56 -7.20
CA LEU A 230 17.84 32.70 -7.07
C LEU A 230 18.52 33.09 -8.38
N LYS A 231 18.11 32.52 -9.52
CA LYS A 231 18.63 32.90 -10.84
C LYS A 231 18.27 34.35 -11.19
N ALA A 232 17.03 34.76 -10.94
CA ALA A 232 16.60 36.14 -11.17
C ALA A 232 17.37 37.13 -10.29
N GLU A 233 17.54 36.81 -9.00
CA GLU A 233 18.28 37.63 -8.04
C GLU A 233 19.76 37.76 -8.43
N LYS A 234 20.42 36.66 -8.80
CA LYS A 234 21.79 36.71 -9.34
C LYS A 234 21.89 37.61 -10.57
N LYS A 235 20.92 37.52 -11.49
CA LYS A 235 20.88 38.38 -12.68
C LYS A 235 20.71 39.86 -12.30
N ILE A 236 19.86 40.17 -11.33
CA ILE A 236 19.68 41.53 -10.80
C ILE A 236 20.99 42.06 -10.20
N ILE A 237 21.66 41.26 -9.35
CA ILE A 237 22.94 41.63 -8.75
C ILE A 237 24.00 41.86 -9.83
N GLN A 238 24.07 40.99 -10.84
CA GLN A 238 25.00 41.15 -11.95
C GLN A 238 24.76 42.46 -12.72
N MET A 239 23.51 42.72 -13.11
CA MET A 239 23.15 43.98 -13.79
C MET A 239 23.48 45.20 -12.92
N LYS A 240 23.24 45.12 -11.60
CA LYS A 240 23.56 46.20 -10.67
C LYS A 240 25.07 46.44 -10.56
N ASN A 241 25.87 45.37 -10.51
CA ASN A 241 27.33 45.47 -10.49
C ASN A 241 27.88 46.06 -11.79
N GLU A 242 27.34 45.64 -12.94
CA GLU A 242 27.68 46.21 -14.25
C GLU A 242 27.34 47.71 -14.31
N GLN A 243 26.15 48.11 -13.83
CA GLN A 243 25.77 49.52 -13.73
C GLN A 243 26.67 50.32 -12.78
N LEU A 244 27.01 49.77 -11.61
CA LEU A 244 27.89 50.42 -10.65
C LEU A 244 29.29 50.63 -11.23
N LYS A 245 29.84 49.61 -11.90
CA LYS A 245 31.13 49.70 -12.56
C LYS A 245 31.12 50.78 -13.65
N SER A 246 30.13 50.78 -14.53
CA SER A 246 29.96 51.82 -15.55
C SER A 246 29.85 53.23 -14.95
N LYS A 247 29.15 53.37 -13.81
CA LYS A 247 29.04 54.66 -13.11
C LYS A 247 30.36 55.12 -12.50
N ILE A 248 31.16 54.20 -11.96
CA ILE A 248 32.51 54.50 -11.45
C ILE A 248 33.42 54.93 -12.61
N ASP A 249 33.44 54.18 -13.71
CA ASP A 249 34.28 54.47 -14.87
C ASP A 249 33.92 55.85 -15.46
N SER A 250 32.63 56.17 -15.56
CA SER A 250 32.17 57.50 -16.01
C SER A 250 32.64 58.63 -15.08
N LYS A 251 32.61 58.42 -13.76
CA LYS A 251 33.04 59.43 -12.78
C LYS A 251 34.55 59.63 -12.78
N ASN A 252 35.32 58.56 -12.92
CA ASN A 252 36.77 58.63 -13.06
C ASN A 252 37.17 59.38 -14.33
N ARG A 253 36.46 59.16 -15.45
CA ARG A 253 36.70 59.89 -16.69
C ARG A 253 36.41 61.39 -16.56
N GLU A 254 35.31 61.75 -15.91
CA GLU A 254 34.95 63.15 -15.63
C GLU A 254 36.03 63.85 -14.80
N LEU A 255 36.53 63.17 -13.77
CA LEU A 255 37.61 63.68 -12.92
C LEU A 255 38.93 63.88 -13.68
N ALA A 256 39.31 62.91 -14.52
CA ALA A 256 40.53 62.99 -15.33
C ALA A 256 40.49 64.18 -16.31
N VAL A 257 39.36 64.38 -16.99
CA VAL A 257 39.18 65.50 -17.93
C VAL A 257 39.28 66.85 -17.20
N SER A 258 38.63 66.98 -16.05
CA SER A 258 38.71 68.18 -15.20
C SER A 258 40.16 68.49 -14.78
N THR A 259 40.86 67.47 -14.25
CA THR A 259 42.24 67.61 -13.77
C THR A 259 43.18 68.02 -14.90
N MET A 260 43.08 67.38 -16.07
CA MET A 260 43.92 67.70 -17.24
C MET A 260 43.66 69.11 -17.78
N SER A 261 42.41 69.59 -17.74
CA SER A 261 42.09 70.96 -18.15
C SER A 261 42.75 72.00 -17.24
N ILE A 262 42.81 71.73 -15.93
CA ILE A 262 43.48 72.62 -14.97
C ILE A 262 45.00 72.60 -15.18
N ILE A 263 45.60 71.42 -15.39
CA ILE A 263 47.04 71.30 -15.68
C ILE A 263 47.41 72.14 -16.91
N ARG A 264 46.70 71.95 -18.04
CA ARG A 264 46.99 72.68 -19.28
C ARG A 264 46.82 74.20 -19.13
N LYS A 265 45.77 74.64 -18.43
CA LYS A 265 45.56 76.07 -18.12
C LYS A 265 46.77 76.63 -17.36
N ASN A 266 47.26 75.94 -16.34
CA ASN A 266 48.38 76.42 -15.52
C ASN A 266 49.72 76.37 -16.25
N GLU A 267 49.97 75.34 -17.07
CA GLU A 267 51.16 75.28 -17.93
C GLU A 267 51.20 76.45 -18.92
N PHE A 268 50.07 76.77 -19.56
CA PHE A 268 49.97 77.88 -20.49
C PHE A 268 50.21 79.23 -19.80
N LEU A 269 49.60 79.45 -18.63
CA LEU A 269 49.81 80.68 -17.85
C LEU A 269 51.26 80.82 -17.35
N ASN A 270 51.92 79.71 -17.00
CA ASN A 270 53.34 79.70 -16.65
C ASN A 270 54.23 80.00 -17.86
N ALA A 271 53.92 79.46 -19.04
CA ALA A 271 54.66 79.77 -20.27
C ALA A 271 54.57 81.27 -20.62
N ILE A 272 53.37 81.87 -20.52
CA ILE A 272 53.19 83.33 -20.70
C ILE A 272 54.01 84.10 -19.67
N LYS A 273 53.98 83.66 -18.40
CA LYS A 273 54.73 84.29 -17.32
C LYS A 273 56.24 84.27 -17.56
N ASP A 274 56.79 83.15 -18.03
CA ASP A 274 58.22 83.01 -18.30
C ASP A 274 58.65 83.89 -19.47
N GLN A 275 57.86 83.97 -20.55
CA GLN A 275 58.10 84.92 -21.66
C GLN A 275 58.07 86.38 -21.19
N LEU A 276 57.14 86.74 -20.30
CA LEU A 276 57.05 88.09 -19.75
C LEU A 276 58.26 88.45 -18.86
N ARG A 277 58.89 87.47 -18.19
CA ARG A 277 60.10 87.69 -17.38
C ARG A 277 61.34 87.99 -18.19
N GLU A 278 61.39 87.53 -19.44
CA GLU A 278 62.49 87.79 -20.38
C GLU A 278 62.37 89.17 -21.05
N SER A 279 61.21 89.84 -20.93
CA SER A 279 60.98 91.21 -21.45
C SER A 279 61.49 92.29 -20.48
N GLU A 280 61.76 93.49 -20.98
CA GLU A 280 62.30 94.61 -20.18
C GLU A 280 61.49 94.86 -18.90
N ASN A 281 62.22 95.08 -17.80
CA ASN A 281 61.72 95.07 -16.42
C ASN A 281 60.91 96.34 -16.07
N THR A 282 59.79 96.55 -16.77
CA THR A 282 58.85 97.64 -16.53
C THR A 282 57.84 97.29 -15.44
N ASP A 283 57.37 98.28 -14.69
CA ASP A 283 56.41 98.06 -13.60
C ASP A 283 55.05 97.51 -14.09
N HIS A 284 54.71 97.74 -15.36
CA HIS A 284 53.55 97.12 -16.02
C HIS A 284 53.72 95.61 -16.21
N VAL A 285 54.89 95.13 -16.63
CA VAL A 285 55.19 93.70 -16.76
C VAL A 285 55.09 93.00 -15.39
N LYS A 286 55.60 93.64 -14.33
CA LYS A 286 55.44 93.14 -12.95
C LYS A 286 53.97 93.04 -12.53
N SER A 287 53.12 93.98 -12.93
CA SER A 287 51.68 93.96 -12.64
C SER A 287 50.95 92.80 -13.33
N VAL A 288 51.28 92.54 -14.60
CA VAL A 288 50.72 91.41 -15.36
C VAL A 288 51.17 90.08 -14.76
N ILE A 289 52.47 89.94 -14.43
CA ILE A 289 52.99 88.76 -13.73
C ILE A 289 52.27 88.54 -12.40
N ARG A 290 52.02 89.60 -11.60
CA ARG A 290 51.25 89.49 -10.35
C ARG A 290 49.80 89.05 -10.60
N THR A 291 49.18 89.46 -11.70
CA THR A 291 47.81 89.08 -12.06
C THR A 291 47.73 87.61 -12.49
N ILE A 292 48.75 87.14 -13.23
CA ILE A 292 48.92 85.73 -13.56
C ILE A 292 49.16 84.91 -12.28
N ASP A 293 50.05 85.36 -11.39
CA ASP A 293 50.29 84.71 -10.10
C ASP A 293 49.04 84.62 -9.23
N ARG A 294 48.17 85.64 -9.25
CA ARG A 294 46.90 85.63 -8.53
C ARG A 294 45.89 84.63 -9.14
N ASN A 295 45.88 84.48 -10.46
CA ASN A 295 44.99 83.54 -11.14
C ASN A 295 45.46 82.08 -11.04
N ILE A 296 46.76 81.82 -11.12
CA ILE A 296 47.32 80.47 -10.94
C ILE A 296 47.22 80.04 -9.46
N ASN A 297 47.38 80.96 -8.50
CA ASN A 297 47.29 80.66 -7.07
C ASN A 297 45.88 80.81 -6.48
N ASN A 298 44.83 80.86 -7.31
CA ASN A 298 43.48 80.99 -6.78
C ASN A 298 43.10 79.74 -5.95
N SER A 299 42.68 79.96 -4.70
CA SER A 299 42.15 78.92 -3.81
C SER A 299 40.89 78.23 -4.35
N ASP A 300 40.21 78.85 -5.32
CA ASP A 300 38.99 78.30 -5.92
C ASP A 300 39.27 77.08 -6.82
N ASP A 301 40.42 77.01 -7.49
CA ASP A 301 40.82 75.85 -8.31
C ASP A 301 41.06 74.61 -7.42
N TRP A 302 41.56 74.81 -6.19
CA TRP A 302 41.65 73.74 -5.20
C TRP A 302 40.28 73.30 -4.70
N LYS A 303 39.37 74.22 -4.38
CA LYS A 303 38.01 73.88 -3.92
C LYS A 303 37.24 73.09 -4.97
N PHE A 304 37.32 73.50 -6.23
CA PHE A 304 36.69 72.80 -7.35
C PHE A 304 37.29 71.39 -7.55
N PHE A 305 38.62 71.28 -7.50
CA PHE A 305 39.29 69.98 -7.54
C PHE A 305 38.89 69.10 -6.35
N GLU A 306 38.88 69.65 -5.13
CA GLU A 306 38.52 68.93 -3.91
C GLU A 306 37.07 68.43 -3.95
N GLU A 307 36.14 69.20 -4.50
CA GLU A 307 34.75 68.79 -4.71
C GLU A 307 34.64 67.66 -5.74
N ALA A 308 35.32 67.80 -6.89
CA ALA A 308 35.35 66.78 -7.93
C ALA A 308 36.01 65.47 -7.42
N PHE A 309 37.13 65.59 -6.70
CA PHE A 309 37.86 64.48 -6.11
C PHE A 309 37.04 63.79 -5.02
N ASN A 310 36.44 64.54 -4.09
CA ASN A 310 35.58 63.96 -3.05
C ASN A 310 34.32 63.30 -3.63
N ASN A 311 33.86 63.69 -4.81
CA ASN A 311 32.75 63.02 -5.48
C ASN A 311 33.18 61.66 -6.08
N ALA A 312 34.39 61.58 -6.64
CA ALA A 312 34.94 60.37 -7.24
C ALA A 312 35.51 59.38 -6.21
N ASP A 313 36.28 59.85 -5.23
CA ASP A 313 36.88 59.06 -4.15
C ASP A 313 36.40 59.54 -2.77
N LYS A 314 35.15 59.16 -2.47
CA LYS A 314 34.44 59.60 -1.26
C LYS A 314 35.13 59.12 0.01
N GLY A 315 35.71 60.05 0.75
CA GLY A 315 36.21 59.83 2.11
C GLY A 315 37.69 59.48 2.21
N PHE A 316 38.42 59.39 1.09
CA PHE A 316 39.88 59.23 1.09
C PHE A 316 40.56 60.30 1.95
N LEU A 317 40.27 61.58 1.74
CA LEU A 317 40.87 62.68 2.52
C LEU A 317 40.59 62.56 4.02
N LYS A 318 39.38 62.13 4.40
CA LYS A 318 39.00 61.88 5.79
C LYS A 318 39.75 60.68 6.37
N LYS A 319 39.92 59.60 5.59
CA LYS A 319 40.66 58.40 5.99
C LYS A 319 42.14 58.71 6.20
N VAL A 320 42.77 59.42 5.26
CA VAL A 320 44.17 59.87 5.36
C VAL A 320 44.36 60.77 6.58
N LYS A 321 43.49 61.75 6.80
CA LYS A 321 43.57 62.64 7.97
C LYS A 321 43.35 61.92 9.30
N LYS A 322 42.54 60.85 9.32
CA LYS A 322 42.34 60.00 10.51
C LYS A 322 43.56 59.13 10.79
N LEU A 323 44.17 58.54 9.76
CA LEU A 323 45.35 57.68 9.89
C LEU A 323 46.61 58.49 10.21
N HIS A 324 46.71 59.70 9.67
CA HIS A 324 47.84 60.61 9.85
C HIS A 324 47.38 62.00 10.31
N PRO A 325 47.08 62.18 11.61
CA PRO A 325 46.54 63.44 12.14
C PRO A 325 47.48 64.64 11.97
N GLU A 326 48.79 64.40 11.93
CA GLU A 326 49.88 65.38 11.77
C GLU A 326 49.92 66.05 10.38
N LEU A 327 49.16 65.55 9.40
CA LEU A 327 49.17 66.11 8.04
C LEU A 327 48.43 67.45 7.96
N SER A 328 49.08 68.47 7.39
CA SER A 328 48.45 69.75 7.11
C SER A 328 47.49 69.67 5.92
N SER A 329 46.64 70.68 5.72
CA SER A 329 45.77 70.77 4.54
C SER A 329 46.54 70.73 3.22
N ASN A 330 47.76 71.27 3.18
CA ASN A 330 48.64 71.19 2.02
C ASN A 330 49.21 69.79 1.78
N ASP A 331 49.43 69.02 2.85
CA ASP A 331 49.88 67.63 2.75
C ASP A 331 48.73 66.74 2.25
N LEU A 332 47.50 66.96 2.73
CA LEU A 332 46.30 66.30 2.22
C LEU A 332 46.06 66.61 0.74
N ARG A 333 46.31 67.85 0.32
CA ARG A 333 46.27 68.26 -1.09
C ARG A 333 47.26 67.47 -1.94
N LEU A 334 48.48 67.29 -1.46
CA LEU A 334 49.47 66.45 -2.15
C LEU A 334 49.01 64.98 -2.21
N CYS A 335 48.46 64.43 -1.13
CA CYS A 335 47.92 63.07 -1.13
C CYS A 335 46.81 62.87 -2.18
N ALA A 336 45.91 63.85 -2.36
CA ALA A 336 44.86 63.77 -3.38
C ALA A 336 45.43 63.67 -4.80
N TYR A 337 46.48 64.43 -5.11
CA TYR A 337 47.13 64.33 -6.42
C TYR A 337 47.87 63.00 -6.60
N LEU A 338 48.50 62.48 -5.56
CA LEU A 338 49.14 61.16 -5.58
C LEU A 338 48.12 60.02 -5.75
N ARG A 339 46.92 60.17 -5.17
CA ARG A 339 45.81 59.24 -5.32
C ARG A 339 45.26 59.17 -6.75
N LEU A 340 45.44 60.25 -7.51
CA LEU A 340 45.18 60.27 -8.95
C LEU A 340 46.35 59.75 -9.79
N ASN A 341 47.37 59.18 -9.14
CA ASN A 341 48.59 58.66 -9.76
C ASN A 341 49.35 59.72 -10.59
N LEU A 342 49.28 61.00 -10.19
CA LEU A 342 50.00 62.06 -10.87
C LEU A 342 51.49 62.05 -10.51
N SER A 343 52.33 62.24 -11.53
CA SER A 343 53.77 62.37 -11.37
C SER A 343 54.15 63.73 -10.76
N SER A 344 55.36 63.86 -10.22
CA SER A 344 55.87 65.15 -9.71
C SER A 344 55.89 66.25 -10.79
N LYS A 345 56.00 65.87 -12.07
CA LYS A 345 55.94 66.78 -13.21
C LYS A 345 54.53 67.33 -13.42
N GLU A 346 53.50 66.51 -13.27
CA GLU A 346 52.08 66.92 -13.43
C GLU A 346 51.55 67.66 -12.19
N ILE A 347 52.08 67.35 -11.01
CA ILE A 347 51.71 68.02 -9.76
C ILE A 347 52.28 69.45 -9.69
N ALA A 348 53.44 69.69 -10.30
CA ALA A 348 54.13 70.98 -10.25
C ALA A 348 53.27 72.14 -10.80
N PRO A 349 52.65 72.03 -12.00
CA PRO A 349 51.70 73.03 -12.51
C PRO A 349 50.47 73.21 -11.62
N LEU A 350 49.97 72.16 -10.97
CA LEU A 350 48.78 72.22 -10.10
C LEU A 350 49.05 72.95 -8.79
N LEU A 351 50.29 72.89 -8.29
CA LEU A 351 50.71 73.55 -7.06
C LEU A 351 51.42 74.89 -7.31
N ASN A 352 51.64 75.26 -8.58
CA ASN A 352 52.40 76.43 -8.99
C ASN A 352 53.79 76.53 -8.33
N ILE A 353 54.50 75.41 -8.28
CA ILE A 353 55.84 75.31 -7.71
C ILE A 353 56.73 74.48 -8.64
N SER A 354 58.05 74.57 -8.46
CA SER A 354 58.97 73.75 -9.24
C SER A 354 58.79 72.26 -8.95
N VAL A 355 59.08 71.41 -9.94
CA VAL A 355 59.12 69.94 -9.78
C VAL A 355 59.97 69.55 -8.58
N ARG A 356 61.12 70.21 -8.39
CA ARG A 356 61.99 70.01 -7.24
C ARG A 356 61.31 70.30 -5.90
N SER A 357 60.47 71.33 -5.85
CA SER A 357 59.68 71.66 -4.65
C SER A 357 58.62 70.58 -4.37
N VAL A 358 58.02 70.00 -5.41
CA VAL A 358 57.10 68.86 -5.25
C VAL A 358 57.83 67.64 -4.70
N GLU A 359 59.02 67.31 -5.20
CA GLU A 359 59.84 66.20 -4.69
C GLU A 359 60.19 66.38 -3.21
N VAL A 360 60.58 67.59 -2.80
CA VAL A 360 60.85 67.92 -1.40
C VAL A 360 59.57 67.78 -0.56
N LYS A 361 58.42 68.23 -1.05
CA LYS A 361 57.13 68.03 -0.36
C LYS A 361 56.77 66.55 -0.25
N ARG A 362 56.99 65.72 -1.28
CA ARG A 362 56.78 64.27 -1.25
C ARG A 362 57.69 63.59 -0.22
N TYR A 363 58.95 63.98 -0.17
CA TYR A 363 59.88 63.48 0.86
C TYR A 363 59.45 63.85 2.28
N ARG A 364 59.00 65.10 2.49
CA ARG A 364 58.45 65.54 3.79
C ARG A 364 57.19 64.79 4.16
N LEU A 365 56.28 64.62 3.20
CA LEU A 365 55.06 63.84 3.37
C LEU A 365 55.40 62.41 3.80
N ARG A 366 56.35 61.76 3.13
CA ARG A 366 56.87 60.42 3.47
C ARG A 366 57.34 60.32 4.92
N LYS A 367 58.10 61.31 5.40
CA LYS A 367 58.54 61.36 6.80
C LYS A 367 57.36 61.54 7.77
N LYS A 368 56.40 62.40 7.44
CA LYS A 368 55.22 62.66 8.31
C LYS A 368 54.29 61.45 8.45
N ILE A 369 54.20 60.61 7.42
CA ILE A 369 53.41 59.37 7.45
C ILE A 369 54.24 58.15 7.92
N ASN A 370 55.50 58.37 8.31
CA ASN A 370 56.44 57.36 8.81
C ASN A 370 56.63 56.13 7.88
N LEU A 371 56.75 56.37 6.57
CA LEU A 371 56.86 55.30 5.57
C LEU A 371 58.30 54.74 5.50
N LEU A 372 58.45 53.40 5.55
CA LEU A 372 59.74 52.70 5.49
C LEU A 372 60.48 52.97 4.18
N HIS A 373 61.82 52.90 4.16
CA HIS A 373 62.64 53.29 2.99
C HIS A 373 62.36 52.47 1.72
N GLU A 374 61.86 51.25 1.86
CA GLU A 374 61.59 50.32 0.76
C GLU A 374 60.19 50.49 0.16
N GLU A 375 59.28 51.18 0.85
CA GLU A 375 57.89 51.37 0.40
C GLU A 375 57.75 52.60 -0.51
N ASN A 376 56.98 52.46 -1.60
CA ASN A 376 56.67 53.55 -2.51
C ASN A 376 55.54 54.40 -1.95
N LEU A 377 55.77 55.71 -1.83
CA LEU A 377 54.78 56.67 -1.35
C LEU A 377 53.50 56.69 -2.19
N THR A 378 53.60 56.51 -3.50
CA THR A 378 52.45 56.52 -4.40
C THR A 378 51.60 55.27 -4.20
N ASP A 379 52.24 54.10 -4.18
CA ASP A 379 51.55 52.81 -4.02
C ASP A 379 50.84 52.75 -2.65
N TYR A 380 51.51 53.20 -1.59
CA TYR A 380 50.90 53.35 -0.27
C TYR A 380 49.64 54.22 -0.29
N ILE A 381 49.68 55.35 -1.01
CA ILE A 381 48.53 56.26 -1.14
C ILE A 381 47.44 55.65 -2.05
N LEU A 382 47.79 54.84 -3.05
CA LEU A 382 46.85 54.12 -3.93
C LEU A 382 46.20 52.91 -3.24
N ASP A 383 46.79 52.39 -2.16
CA ASP A 383 46.20 51.30 -1.37
C ASP A 383 45.35 51.78 -0.18
N LEU A 384 45.52 53.05 0.22
CA LEU A 384 44.70 53.72 1.25
C LEU A 384 43.28 54.04 0.77
#